data_AF-A0A9W6Y0D0-F1
#
_entry.id   AF-A0A9W6Y0D0-F1
#
_cell.length_a   1.000
_cell.length_b   1.000
_cell.length_c   1.000
_cell.angle_alpha   90.00
_cell.angle_beta   90.00
_cell.angle_gamma   90.00
#
_symmetry.space_group_name_H-M   'P 1'
#
loop_
_entity.id
_entity.type
_entity.pdbx_description
1 polymer ?
#
loop_
_entity_poly.entity_id
_entity_poly.type
_entity_poly.pdbx_seq_one_letter_code
_entity_poly.pdbx_strand_id
1 'polypeptide(L)'
;MDELLEIATQWQRTFAPVELLPAYCGVGTCFVLAWVVSTPLRNVDGTFAGEVWRVMSLNGSLWNDYLHQYNKVLLNSEVRQLRGLTYVYAPWEAVFAVPVQVLADNEQHYGDYGRMLRKWWIATYTTFDAFLPDLGLNTACSVRNCAIATKGAVVACLRRLGEALRVALLVIRFLLALAFFAPMAAYDLVEFAFLGEAGVTLALTALNRTNYIFDWTTMSTPGSVIFVVVGIVAHI
;
A
#
# COMPACT_ATOMS: atom_id res chain seq x y z
N MET A 1 29.59 33.50 -64.18
CA MET A 1 30.72 33.05 -63.36
C MET A 1 31.24 34.19 -62.48
N ASP A 2 31.27 35.42 -63.00
CA ASP A 2 31.71 36.61 -62.25
C ASP A 2 30.80 37.00 -61.07
N GLU A 3 29.48 36.84 -61.19
CA GLU A 3 28.52 37.18 -60.13
C GLU A 3 28.65 36.26 -58.89
N LEU A 4 28.95 34.97 -59.10
CA LEU A 4 29.24 34.05 -58.00
C LEU A 4 30.57 34.38 -57.30
N LEU A 5 31.53 34.94 -58.04
CA LEU A 5 32.82 35.36 -57.50
C LEU A 5 32.66 36.64 -56.64
N GLU A 6 31.83 37.59 -57.06
CA GLU A 6 31.49 38.77 -56.27
C GLU A 6 30.73 38.41 -55.00
N ILE A 7 29.72 37.54 -55.10
CA ILE A 7 28.97 37.07 -53.94
C ILE A 7 29.92 36.34 -52.97
N ALA A 8 30.78 35.45 -53.47
CA ALA A 8 31.74 34.72 -52.63
C ALA A 8 32.75 35.66 -51.95
N THR A 9 33.27 36.67 -52.66
CA THR A 9 34.24 37.62 -52.10
C THR A 9 33.61 38.60 -51.10
N GLN A 10 32.35 39.00 -51.32
CA GLN A 10 31.59 39.79 -50.36
C GLN A 10 31.23 38.98 -49.11
N TRP A 11 30.84 37.72 -49.28
CA TRP A 11 30.57 36.80 -48.18
C TRP A 11 31.84 36.55 -47.35
N GLN A 12 32.99 36.33 -48.01
CA GLN A 12 34.28 36.15 -47.35
C GLN A 12 34.71 37.37 -46.54
N ARG A 13 34.54 38.60 -47.05
CA ARG A 13 34.83 39.82 -46.27
C ARG A 13 33.93 39.99 -45.05
N THR A 14 32.68 39.56 -45.15
CA THR A 14 31.67 39.74 -44.10
C THR A 14 31.84 38.73 -42.96
N PHE A 15 32.14 37.47 -43.29
CA PHE A 15 32.16 36.36 -42.31
C PHE A 15 33.57 35.85 -41.96
N ALA A 16 34.59 36.14 -42.77
CA ALA A 16 35.97 35.70 -42.54
C ALA A 16 36.97 36.84 -42.84
N PRO A 17 37.00 37.90 -42.02
CA PRO A 17 37.93 39.02 -42.22
C PRO A 17 39.38 38.50 -42.20
N VAL A 18 40.19 38.96 -43.14
CA VAL A 18 41.61 38.55 -43.28
C VAL A 18 42.41 38.86 -42.02
N GLU A 19 41.99 39.86 -41.24
CA GLU A 19 42.59 40.24 -39.95
C GLU A 19 42.43 39.17 -38.85
N LEU A 20 41.39 38.32 -38.95
CA LEU A 20 41.13 37.21 -38.02
C LEU A 20 41.73 35.88 -38.50
N LEU A 21 42.36 35.85 -39.68
CA LEU A 21 43.03 34.67 -40.22
C LEU A 21 44.00 34.00 -39.22
N PRO A 22 44.85 34.75 -38.47
CA PRO A 22 45.73 34.15 -37.48
C PRO A 22 44.96 33.48 -36.33
N ALA A 23 43.82 34.06 -35.93
CA ALA A 23 42.96 33.51 -34.89
C ALA A 23 42.23 32.25 -35.38
N TYR A 24 41.74 32.22 -36.61
CA TYR A 24 41.15 31.03 -37.22
C TYR A 24 42.18 29.90 -37.38
N CYS A 25 43.41 30.21 -37.82
CA CYS A 25 44.50 29.24 -37.86
C CYS A 25 44.83 28.72 -36.45
N GLY A 26 44.95 29.60 -35.46
CA GLY A 26 45.23 29.24 -34.07
C GLY A 26 44.15 28.33 -33.46
N VAL A 27 42.87 28.70 -33.61
CA VAL A 27 41.73 27.91 -33.14
C VAL A 27 41.65 26.58 -33.90
N GLY A 28 41.86 26.58 -35.21
CA GLY A 28 41.90 25.36 -36.02
C GLY A 28 43.01 24.41 -35.58
N THR A 29 44.23 24.90 -35.38
CA THR A 29 45.35 24.08 -34.88
C THR A 29 45.10 23.57 -33.47
N CYS A 30 44.57 24.40 -32.56
CA CYS A 30 44.20 23.98 -31.21
C CYS A 30 43.10 22.92 -31.23
N PHE A 31 42.11 23.05 -32.10
CA PHE A 31 41.04 22.07 -32.28
C PHE A 31 41.57 20.75 -32.83
N VAL A 32 42.45 20.79 -33.84
CA VAL A 32 43.10 19.58 -34.38
C VAL A 32 43.97 18.91 -33.32
N LEU A 33 44.75 19.68 -32.55
CA LEU A 33 45.55 19.13 -31.46
C LEU A 33 44.68 18.52 -30.36
N ALA A 34 43.62 19.21 -29.92
CA ALA A 34 42.66 18.68 -28.95
C ALA A 34 41.96 17.41 -29.48
N TRP A 35 41.63 17.36 -30.77
CA TRP A 35 41.07 16.18 -31.42
C TRP A 35 42.06 15.02 -31.42
N VAL A 36 43.31 15.25 -31.82
CA VAL A 36 44.36 14.22 -31.83
C VAL A 36 44.63 13.69 -30.42
N VAL A 37 44.77 14.58 -29.43
CA VAL A 37 45.01 14.22 -28.02
C VAL A 37 43.84 13.45 -27.41
N SER A 38 42.60 13.77 -27.79
CA SER A 38 41.40 13.06 -27.31
C SER A 38 41.06 11.79 -28.11
N THR A 39 41.69 11.53 -29.25
CA THR A 39 41.50 10.29 -30.05
C THR A 39 41.70 9.01 -29.23
N PRO A 40 42.79 8.82 -28.46
CA PRO A 40 42.96 7.61 -27.66
C PRO A 40 41.85 7.44 -26.61
N LEU A 41 41.42 8.53 -25.96
CA LEU A 41 40.31 8.48 -24.98
C LEU A 41 39.00 8.07 -25.66
N ARG A 42 38.67 8.67 -26.81
CA ARG A 42 37.46 8.33 -27.57
C ARG A 42 37.46 6.91 -28.11
N ASN A 43 38.64 6.37 -28.44
CA ASN A 43 38.78 4.96 -28.82
C ASN A 43 38.54 4.03 -27.63
N VAL A 44 39.06 4.37 -26.44
CA VAL A 44 38.79 3.61 -25.20
C VAL A 44 37.32 3.69 -24.81
N ASP A 45 36.71 4.87 -24.90
CA ASP A 45 35.27 5.04 -24.65
C ASP A 45 34.43 4.23 -25.65
N GLY A 46 34.83 4.21 -26.92
CA GLY A 46 34.16 3.43 -27.97
C GLY A 46 34.28 1.93 -27.76
N THR A 47 35.47 1.43 -27.41
CA THR A 47 35.66 0.00 -27.11
C THR A 47 34.94 -0.39 -25.84
N PHE A 48 35.01 0.42 -24.79
CA PHE A 48 34.28 0.20 -23.54
C PHE A 48 32.76 0.20 -23.77
N ALA A 49 32.23 1.18 -24.51
CA ALA A 49 30.82 1.23 -24.86
C ALA A 49 30.38 0.02 -25.71
N GLY A 50 31.22 -0.41 -26.65
CA GLY A 50 30.99 -1.63 -27.43
C GLY A 50 30.91 -2.88 -26.56
N GLU A 51 31.79 -2.99 -25.57
CA GLU A 51 31.84 -4.13 -24.65
C GLU A 51 30.68 -4.14 -23.66
N VAL A 52 30.33 -2.98 -23.11
CA VAL A 52 29.12 -2.79 -22.30
C VAL A 52 27.87 -3.12 -23.12
N TRP A 53 27.81 -2.66 -24.37
CA TRP A 53 26.70 -2.97 -25.27
C TRP A 53 26.62 -4.46 -25.57
N ARG A 54 27.75 -5.14 -25.79
CA ARG A 54 27.82 -6.59 -25.99
C ARG A 54 27.29 -7.35 -24.78
N VAL A 55 27.67 -6.94 -23.57
CA VAL A 55 27.17 -7.57 -22.33
C VAL A 55 25.68 -7.29 -22.14
N MET A 56 25.23 -6.07 -22.41
CA MET A 56 23.82 -5.70 -22.32
C MET A 56 22.97 -6.47 -23.32
N SER A 57 23.44 -6.62 -24.56
CA SER A 57 22.73 -7.36 -25.61
C SER A 57 22.67 -8.85 -25.32
N LEU A 58 23.77 -9.46 -24.84
CA LEU A 58 23.80 -10.86 -24.41
C LEU A 58 22.88 -11.10 -23.21
N ASN A 59 22.82 -10.18 -22.25
CA ASN A 59 21.88 -10.31 -21.13
C ASN A 59 20.43 -10.14 -21.61
N GLY A 60 20.17 -9.18 -22.50
CA GLY A 60 18.85 -8.98 -23.10
C GLY A 60 18.35 -10.20 -23.87
N SER A 61 19.21 -10.80 -24.71
CA SER A 61 18.87 -12.02 -25.47
C SER A 61 18.63 -13.20 -24.53
N LEU A 62 19.47 -13.36 -23.49
CA LEU A 62 19.33 -14.41 -22.50
C LEU A 62 17.99 -14.32 -21.77
N TRP A 63 17.59 -13.11 -21.34
CA TRP A 63 16.31 -12.89 -20.68
C TRP A 63 15.12 -13.21 -21.59
N ASN A 64 15.22 -12.85 -22.87
CA ASN A 64 14.18 -13.16 -23.85
C ASN A 64 14.05 -14.68 -24.09
N ASP A 65 15.18 -15.37 -24.27
CA ASP A 65 15.21 -16.82 -24.46
C ASP A 65 14.69 -17.56 -23.21
N TYR A 66 15.12 -17.11 -22.02
CA TYR A 66 14.62 -17.59 -20.74
C TYR A 66 13.11 -17.44 -20.62
N LEU A 67 12.57 -16.23 -20.83
CA LEU A 67 11.14 -15.98 -20.74
C LEU A 67 10.35 -16.80 -21.75
N HIS A 68 10.86 -16.94 -22.97
CA HIS A 68 10.22 -17.74 -24.00
C HIS A 68 10.14 -19.22 -23.60
N GLN A 69 11.24 -19.79 -23.12
CA GLN A 69 11.30 -21.20 -22.72
C GLN A 69 10.54 -21.46 -21.41
N TYR A 70 10.57 -20.51 -20.47
CA TYR A 70 9.77 -20.56 -19.24
C TYR A 70 8.27 -20.51 -19.54
N ASN A 71 7.83 -19.62 -20.44
CA ASN A 71 6.44 -19.58 -20.88
C ASN A 71 6.02 -20.88 -21.56
N LYS A 72 6.88 -21.54 -22.33
CA LYS A 72 6.58 -22.88 -22.89
C LYS A 72 6.33 -23.91 -21.80
N VAL A 73 7.10 -23.90 -20.72
CA VAL A 73 6.90 -24.82 -19.58
C VAL A 73 5.57 -24.52 -18.88
N LEU A 74 5.25 -23.24 -18.63
CA LEU A 74 3.98 -22.85 -18.00
C LEU A 74 2.75 -23.16 -18.85
N LEU A 75 2.87 -23.02 -20.17
CA LEU A 75 1.79 -23.29 -21.12
C LEU A 75 1.66 -24.78 -21.45
N ASN A 76 2.58 -25.62 -21.00
CA ASN A 76 2.51 -27.07 -21.19
C ASN A 76 1.27 -27.64 -20.49
N SER A 77 0.47 -28.38 -21.24
CA SER A 77 -0.75 -29.03 -20.75
C SER A 77 -0.48 -29.97 -19.58
N GLU A 78 0.68 -30.64 -19.53
CA GLU A 78 1.04 -31.55 -18.44
C GLU A 78 1.25 -30.79 -17.12
N VAL A 79 1.99 -29.67 -17.17
CA VAL A 79 2.20 -28.79 -16.01
C VAL A 79 0.88 -28.17 -15.57
N ARG A 80 0.02 -27.78 -16.51
CA ARG A 80 -1.30 -27.20 -16.21
C ARG A 80 -2.29 -28.21 -15.62
N GLN A 81 -2.09 -29.51 -15.84
CA GLN A 81 -2.90 -30.57 -15.25
C GLN A 81 -2.46 -30.92 -13.82
N LEU A 82 -1.27 -30.50 -13.39
CA LEU A 82 -0.83 -30.66 -12.00
C LEU A 82 -1.80 -29.95 -11.05
N ARG A 83 -2.05 -30.55 -9.89
CA ARG A 83 -2.93 -29.98 -8.85
C ARG A 83 -2.18 -29.79 -7.53
N GLY A 84 -2.60 -28.77 -6.78
CA GLY A 84 -2.10 -28.52 -5.43
C GLY A 84 -0.62 -28.13 -5.40
N LEU A 85 0.14 -28.70 -4.47
CA LEU A 85 1.55 -28.37 -4.25
C LEU A 85 2.43 -28.69 -5.45
N THR A 86 2.14 -29.76 -6.20
CA THR A 86 2.95 -30.15 -7.38
C THR A 86 2.89 -29.11 -8.50
N TYR A 87 1.76 -28.41 -8.64
CA TYR A 87 1.64 -27.27 -9.55
C TYR A 87 2.42 -26.04 -9.07
N VAL A 88 2.60 -25.86 -7.75
CA VAL A 88 3.36 -24.73 -7.21
C VAL A 88 4.86 -24.97 -7.33
N TYR A 89 5.30 -26.22 -7.15
CA TYR A 89 6.70 -26.60 -7.27
C TYR A 89 7.18 -26.66 -8.73
N ALA A 90 6.34 -27.04 -9.69
CA ALA A 90 6.77 -27.16 -11.09
C ALA A 90 7.28 -25.84 -11.74
N PRO A 91 6.60 -24.67 -11.59
CA PRO A 91 7.12 -23.37 -11.99
C PRO A 91 8.39 -23.01 -11.24
N TRP A 92 8.47 -23.33 -9.95
CA TRP A 92 9.65 -23.05 -9.12
C TRP A 92 10.87 -23.82 -9.62
N GLU A 93 10.73 -25.11 -9.91
CA GLU A 93 11.79 -25.90 -10.53
C GLU A 93 12.15 -25.36 -11.94
N ALA A 94 11.16 -24.93 -12.71
CA ALA A 94 11.38 -24.34 -14.03
C ALA A 94 12.22 -23.04 -13.98
N VAL A 95 12.11 -22.23 -12.92
CA VAL A 95 12.95 -21.03 -12.74
C VAL A 95 14.45 -21.39 -12.69
N PHE A 96 14.80 -22.57 -12.18
CA PHE A 96 16.19 -23.03 -12.10
C PHE A 96 16.59 -23.91 -13.29
N ALA A 97 15.69 -24.76 -13.78
CA ALA A 97 15.97 -25.67 -14.89
C ALA A 97 16.07 -24.95 -16.24
N VAL A 98 15.21 -23.96 -16.50
CA VAL A 98 15.14 -23.28 -17.79
C VAL A 98 16.42 -22.50 -18.12
N PRO A 99 17.04 -21.71 -17.22
CA PRO A 99 18.28 -21.02 -17.52
C PRO A 99 19.44 -21.98 -17.78
N VAL A 100 19.49 -23.11 -17.07
CA VAL A 100 20.51 -24.15 -17.28
C VAL A 100 20.37 -24.81 -18.65
N GLN A 101 19.12 -25.04 -19.10
CA GLN A 101 18.82 -25.58 -20.43
C GLN A 101 19.13 -24.58 -21.54
N VAL A 102 18.62 -23.34 -21.45
CA VAL A 102 18.85 -22.27 -22.44
C VAL A 102 20.35 -22.02 -22.64
N LEU A 103 21.13 -22.04 -21.55
CA LEU A 103 22.58 -21.88 -21.58
C LEU A 103 23.33 -23.09 -22.14
N ALA A 104 22.76 -24.30 -22.01
CA ALA A 104 23.33 -25.50 -22.62
C ALA A 104 23.01 -25.57 -24.12
N ASP A 105 21.77 -25.27 -24.51
CA ASP A 105 21.31 -25.34 -25.90
C ASP A 105 21.95 -24.27 -26.77
N ASN A 106 22.26 -23.10 -26.19
CA ASN A 106 22.86 -21.96 -26.89
C ASN A 106 24.34 -21.75 -26.51
N GLU A 107 25.08 -22.82 -26.18
CA GLU A 107 26.47 -22.72 -25.77
C GLU A 107 27.35 -22.02 -26.82
N GLN A 108 27.08 -22.24 -28.11
CA GLN A 108 27.82 -21.59 -29.20
C GLN A 108 27.58 -20.07 -29.26
N HIS A 109 26.40 -19.59 -28.83
CA HIS A 109 26.05 -18.17 -28.85
C HIS A 109 26.59 -17.43 -27.62
N TYR A 110 26.47 -18.03 -26.44
CA TYR A 110 26.87 -17.42 -25.18
C TYR A 110 28.32 -17.74 -24.76
N GLY A 111 28.94 -18.76 -25.34
CA GLY A 111 30.35 -19.12 -25.14
C GLY A 111 30.76 -19.25 -23.66
N ASP A 112 31.93 -18.72 -23.34
CA ASP A 112 32.53 -18.76 -21.99
C ASP A 112 31.64 -18.10 -20.93
N TYR A 113 30.96 -17.00 -21.29
CA TYR A 113 30.02 -16.30 -20.43
C TYR A 113 28.86 -17.21 -20.04
N GLY A 114 28.26 -17.91 -21.01
CA GLY A 114 27.18 -18.84 -20.78
C GLY A 114 27.60 -20.03 -19.91
N ARG A 115 28.80 -20.59 -20.13
CA ARG A 115 29.34 -21.67 -19.29
C ARG A 115 29.52 -21.25 -17.83
N MET A 116 30.02 -20.04 -17.60
CA MET A 116 30.18 -19.53 -16.23
C MET A 116 28.82 -19.29 -15.57
N LEU A 117 27.90 -18.64 -16.28
CA LEU A 117 26.55 -18.38 -15.77
C LEU A 117 25.79 -19.67 -15.46
N ARG A 118 25.97 -20.71 -16.26
CA ARG A 118 25.39 -22.05 -16.03
C ARG A 118 25.90 -22.67 -14.72
N LYS A 119 27.20 -22.60 -14.45
CA LYS A 119 27.79 -23.08 -13.19
C LYS A 119 27.25 -22.30 -11.99
N TRP A 120 27.11 -20.98 -12.12
CA TRP A 120 26.48 -20.14 -11.11
C TRP A 120 25.03 -20.55 -10.86
N TRP A 121 24.25 -20.81 -11.90
CA TRP A 121 22.86 -21.22 -11.74
C TRP A 121 22.70 -22.58 -11.06
N ILE A 122 23.57 -23.55 -11.41
CA ILE A 122 23.61 -24.86 -10.75
C ILE A 122 23.98 -24.70 -9.28
N ALA A 123 25.00 -23.90 -8.96
CA ALA A 123 25.39 -23.64 -7.57
C ALA A 123 24.24 -23.01 -6.79
N THR A 124 23.58 -21.99 -7.36
CA THR A 124 22.41 -21.34 -6.75
C THR A 124 21.28 -22.34 -6.52
N TYR A 125 20.94 -23.18 -7.51
CA TYR A 125 19.95 -24.24 -7.36
C TYR A 125 20.29 -25.20 -6.20
N THR A 126 21.53 -25.69 -6.13
CA THR A 126 21.96 -26.58 -5.04
C THR A 126 21.88 -25.94 -3.66
N THR A 127 22.18 -24.64 -3.55
CA THR A 127 22.00 -23.92 -2.28
C THR A 127 20.53 -23.79 -1.92
N PHE A 128 19.67 -23.41 -2.87
CA PHE A 128 18.25 -23.28 -2.62
C PHE A 128 17.62 -24.63 -2.26
N ASP A 129 17.96 -25.72 -2.94
CA ASP A 129 17.45 -27.06 -2.64
C ASP A 129 17.78 -27.49 -1.20
N ALA A 130 18.99 -27.18 -0.71
CA ALA A 130 19.38 -27.46 0.66
C ALA A 130 18.60 -26.64 1.71
N PHE A 131 18.25 -25.38 1.42
CA PHE A 131 17.56 -24.50 2.36
C PHE A 131 16.03 -24.52 2.23
N LEU A 132 15.48 -24.89 1.08
CA LEU A 132 14.04 -24.89 0.80
C LEU A 132 13.21 -25.68 1.82
N PRO A 133 13.56 -26.93 2.17
CA PRO A 133 12.72 -27.73 3.05
C PRO A 133 12.66 -27.15 4.46
N ASP A 134 13.78 -26.67 4.99
CA ASP A 134 13.84 -26.11 6.34
C ASP A 134 13.13 -24.75 6.41
N LEU A 135 13.36 -23.88 5.41
CA LEU A 135 12.67 -22.58 5.34
C LEU A 135 11.16 -22.76 5.15
N GLY A 136 10.75 -23.71 4.31
CA GLY A 136 9.35 -24.05 4.08
C GLY A 136 8.66 -24.58 5.34
N LEU A 137 9.30 -25.51 6.05
CA LEU A 137 8.78 -26.06 7.31
C LEU A 137 8.68 -24.98 8.39
N ASN A 138 9.72 -24.17 8.59
CA ASN A 138 9.73 -23.10 9.58
C ASN A 138 8.64 -22.04 9.28
N THR A 139 8.46 -21.69 8.00
CA THR A 139 7.40 -20.77 7.57
C THR A 139 6.01 -21.37 7.81
N ALA A 140 5.79 -22.63 7.45
CA ALA A 140 4.52 -23.31 7.67
C ALA A 140 4.18 -23.43 9.17
N CYS A 141 5.16 -23.79 9.99
CA CYS A 141 5.03 -23.83 11.45
C CYS A 141 4.72 -22.45 12.03
N SER A 142 5.42 -21.40 11.58
CA SER A 142 5.17 -20.02 12.01
C SER A 142 3.77 -19.54 11.66
N VAL A 143 3.32 -19.75 10.41
CA VAL A 143 1.97 -19.40 9.95
C VAL A 143 0.92 -20.14 10.75
N ARG A 144 1.12 -21.44 11.01
CA ARG A 144 0.20 -22.23 11.85
C ARG A 144 0.11 -21.66 13.26
N ASN A 145 1.24 -21.34 13.88
CA ASN A 145 1.28 -20.76 15.22
C ASN A 145 0.60 -19.39 15.27
N CYS A 146 0.84 -18.54 14.27
CA CYS A 146 0.18 -17.25 14.12
C CYS A 146 -1.35 -17.40 13.97
N ALA A 147 -1.81 -18.35 13.15
CA ALA A 147 -3.22 -18.63 12.97
C ALA A 147 -3.89 -19.12 14.27
N ILE A 148 -3.22 -20.00 15.03
CA ILE A 148 -3.70 -20.48 16.33
C ILE A 148 -3.77 -19.31 17.32
N ALA A 149 -2.72 -18.49 17.42
CA ALA A 149 -2.69 -17.33 18.30
C ALA A 149 -3.79 -16.31 17.96
N THR A 150 -3.98 -16.01 16.68
CA THR A 150 -5.02 -15.09 16.20
C THR A 150 -6.42 -15.59 16.54
N LYS A 151 -6.70 -16.89 16.32
CA LYS A 151 -7.99 -17.49 16.71
C LYS A 151 -8.22 -17.39 18.22
N GLY A 152 -7.20 -17.67 19.02
CA GLY A 152 -7.27 -17.53 20.48
C GLY A 152 -7.59 -16.10 20.92
N ALA A 153 -6.92 -15.11 20.32
CA ALA A 153 -7.14 -13.69 20.61
C ALA A 153 -8.55 -13.22 20.20
N VAL A 154 -9.05 -13.65 19.04
CA VAL A 154 -10.41 -13.31 18.58
C VAL A 154 -11.47 -13.86 19.53
N VAL A 155 -11.36 -15.13 19.94
CA VAL A 155 -12.32 -15.73 20.89
C VAL A 155 -12.26 -15.00 22.24
N ALA A 156 -11.06 -14.68 22.74
CA ALA A 156 -10.90 -13.92 23.97
C ALA A 156 -11.51 -12.50 23.87
N CYS A 157 -11.33 -11.82 22.74
CA CYS A 157 -11.89 -10.50 22.48
C CYS A 157 -13.42 -10.53 22.43
N LEU A 158 -14.00 -11.49 21.69
CA LEU A 158 -15.45 -11.66 21.60
C LEU A 158 -16.08 -11.98 22.96
N ARG A 159 -15.41 -12.79 23.79
CA ARG A 159 -15.87 -13.07 25.16
C ARG A 159 -15.88 -11.81 26.01
N ARG A 160 -14.81 -11.01 25.98
CA ARG A 160 -14.75 -9.73 26.71
C ARG A 160 -15.80 -8.74 26.22
N LEU A 161 -16.04 -8.67 24.92
CA LEU A 161 -17.09 -7.83 24.34
C LEU A 161 -18.48 -8.29 24.80
N GLY A 162 -18.73 -9.61 24.85
CA GLY A 162 -19.99 -10.16 25.36
C GLY A 162 -20.22 -9.87 26.84
N GLU A 163 -19.19 -10.00 27.68
CA GLU A 163 -19.23 -9.63 29.09
C GLU A 163 -19.50 -8.13 29.27
N ALA A 164 -18.80 -7.27 28.53
CA ALA A 164 -19.00 -5.82 28.55
C ALA A 164 -20.41 -5.42 28.07
N LEU A 165 -20.90 -6.04 27.00
CA LEU A 165 -22.23 -5.79 26.45
C LEU A 165 -23.32 -6.24 27.44
N ARG A 166 -23.12 -7.37 28.14
CA ARG A 166 -24.03 -7.80 29.22
C ARG A 166 -24.09 -6.78 30.35
N VAL A 167 -22.94 -6.26 30.80
CA VAL A 167 -22.89 -5.21 31.82
C VAL A 167 -23.56 -3.93 31.34
N ALA A 168 -23.29 -3.49 30.11
CA ALA A 168 -23.92 -2.32 29.52
C ALA A 168 -25.44 -2.46 29.44
N LEU A 169 -25.95 -3.63 29.01
CA LEU A 169 -27.38 -3.91 28.98
C LEU A 169 -28.01 -3.88 30.38
N LEU A 170 -27.31 -4.39 31.40
CA LEU A 170 -27.78 -4.31 32.79
C LEU A 170 -27.85 -2.86 33.27
N VAL A 171 -26.85 -2.04 32.96
CA VAL A 171 -26.84 -0.61 33.30
C VAL A 171 -27.97 0.12 32.59
N ILE A 172 -28.18 -0.11 31.29
CA ILE A 172 -29.29 0.49 30.54
C ILE A 172 -30.63 0.09 31.15
N ARG A 173 -30.83 -1.19 31.47
CA ARG A 173 -32.04 -1.67 32.13
C ARG A 173 -32.25 -1.00 33.50
N PHE A 174 -31.18 -0.83 34.28
CA PHE A 174 -31.24 -0.15 35.57
C PHE A 174 -31.61 1.32 35.41
N LEU A 175 -30.99 2.04 34.47
CA LEU A 175 -31.31 3.44 34.17
C LEU A 175 -32.74 3.61 33.67
N LEU A 176 -33.23 2.69 32.83
CA LEU A 176 -34.59 2.72 32.33
C LEU A 176 -35.60 2.48 33.45
N ALA A 177 -35.32 1.51 34.34
CA ALA A 177 -36.13 1.27 35.53
C ALA A 177 -36.12 2.51 36.45
N LEU A 178 -34.95 3.09 36.72
CA LEU A 178 -34.82 4.29 37.54
C LEU A 178 -35.58 5.48 36.94
N ALA A 179 -35.48 5.70 35.63
CA ALA A 179 -36.18 6.77 34.94
C ALA A 179 -37.71 6.63 34.98
N PHE A 180 -38.23 5.41 35.11
CA PHE A 180 -39.66 5.16 35.23
C PHE A 180 -40.15 5.19 36.69
N PHE A 181 -39.45 4.50 37.59
CA PHE A 181 -39.87 4.34 38.99
C PHE A 181 -39.54 5.56 39.86
N ALA A 182 -38.46 6.30 39.61
CA ALA A 182 -38.09 7.44 40.45
C ALA A 182 -39.10 8.60 40.36
N PRO A 183 -39.60 9.00 39.17
CA PRO A 183 -40.64 10.02 39.07
C PRO A 183 -41.96 9.57 39.72
N MET A 184 -42.32 8.29 39.56
CA MET A 184 -43.52 7.72 40.16
C MET A 184 -43.43 7.74 41.70
N ALA A 185 -42.33 7.25 42.27
CA ALA A 185 -42.11 7.31 43.73
C ALA A 185 -42.05 8.75 44.26
N ALA A 186 -41.49 9.69 43.50
CA ALA A 186 -41.49 11.11 43.86
C ALA A 186 -42.91 11.71 43.83
N TYR A 187 -43.72 11.35 42.84
CA TYR A 187 -45.12 11.75 42.76
C TYR A 187 -45.91 11.20 43.95
N ASP A 188 -45.79 9.91 44.26
CA ASP A 188 -46.49 9.28 45.39
C ASP A 188 -46.14 9.95 46.73
N LEU A 189 -44.88 10.34 46.94
CA LEU A 189 -44.45 11.08 48.13
C LEU A 189 -45.07 12.48 48.20
N VAL A 190 -45.15 13.18 47.05
CA VAL A 190 -45.78 14.50 46.97
C VAL A 190 -47.28 14.37 47.20
N GLU A 191 -47.93 13.38 46.60
CA GLU A 191 -49.35 13.09 46.81
C GLU A 191 -49.64 12.80 48.29
N PHE A 192 -48.82 11.97 48.93
CA PHE A 192 -48.92 11.72 50.37
C PHE A 192 -48.77 13.00 51.19
N ALA A 193 -47.78 13.84 50.89
CA ALA A 193 -47.53 15.09 51.59
C ALA A 193 -48.68 16.12 51.43
N PHE A 194 -49.35 16.12 50.28
CA PHE A 194 -50.47 17.02 49.97
C PHE A 194 -51.85 16.40 50.21
N LEU A 195 -51.93 15.26 50.91
CA LEU A 195 -53.19 14.61 51.30
C LEU A 195 -54.05 14.18 50.09
N GLY A 196 -53.43 13.67 49.03
CA GLY A 196 -54.09 13.12 47.85
C GLY A 196 -54.05 14.03 46.61
N GLU A 197 -54.54 13.50 45.49
CA GLU A 197 -54.58 14.16 44.17
C GLU A 197 -55.12 15.60 44.19
N ALA A 198 -56.17 15.86 44.98
CA ALA A 198 -56.80 17.18 45.07
C ALA A 198 -55.85 18.24 45.65
N GLY A 199 -55.04 17.87 46.65
CA GLY A 199 -54.06 18.78 47.26
C GLY A 199 -52.89 19.09 46.33
N VAL A 200 -52.41 18.09 45.58
CA VAL A 200 -51.37 18.25 44.55
C VAL A 200 -51.84 19.21 43.45
N THR A 201 -53.08 19.06 42.99
CA THR A 201 -53.67 19.89 41.93
C THR A 201 -53.81 21.36 42.38
N LEU A 202 -54.23 21.59 43.63
CA LEU A 202 -54.30 22.93 44.22
C LEU A 202 -52.91 23.55 44.37
N ALA A 203 -51.91 22.78 44.83
CA ALA A 203 -50.53 23.24 44.99
C ALA A 203 -49.89 23.65 43.65
N LEU A 204 -50.05 22.83 42.60
CA LEU A 204 -49.57 23.14 41.25
C LEU A 204 -50.23 24.40 40.68
N THR A 205 -51.55 24.56 40.89
CA THR A 205 -52.29 25.73 40.41
C THR A 205 -51.84 27.02 41.12
N ALA A 206 -51.66 26.96 42.44
CA ALA A 206 -51.14 28.08 43.23
C ALA A 206 -49.72 28.45 42.82
N LEU A 207 -48.86 27.45 42.58
CA LEU A 207 -47.47 27.65 42.16
C LEU A 207 -47.40 28.26 40.76
N ASN A 208 -48.15 27.73 39.79
CA ASN A 208 -48.20 28.29 38.43
C ASN A 208 -48.77 29.71 38.40
N ARG A 209 -49.79 30.00 39.21
CA ARG A 209 -50.36 31.36 39.31
C ARG A 209 -49.37 32.34 39.92
N THR A 210 -48.67 31.93 40.98
CA THR A 210 -47.63 32.76 41.61
C THR A 210 -46.48 32.99 40.63
N ASN A 211 -46.06 31.95 39.91
CA ASN A 211 -45.02 32.05 38.90
C ASN A 211 -45.43 32.97 37.73
N TYR A 212 -46.68 32.93 37.28
CA TYR A 212 -47.19 33.84 36.25
C TYR A 212 -47.21 35.31 36.69
N ILE A 213 -47.50 35.57 37.97
CA ILE A 213 -47.56 36.93 38.52
C ILE A 213 -46.16 37.52 38.71
N PHE A 214 -45.21 36.71 39.17
CA PHE A 214 -43.86 37.16 39.54
C PHE A 214 -42.80 36.87 38.47
N ASP A 215 -43.17 36.17 37.40
CA ASP A 215 -42.31 35.71 36.30
C ASP A 215 -41.01 35.05 36.77
N TRP A 216 -41.12 34.26 37.85
CA TRP A 216 -39.95 33.74 38.58
C TRP A 216 -39.16 32.73 37.72
N THR A 217 -39.85 31.84 37.00
CA THR A 217 -39.21 30.79 36.19
C THR A 217 -39.94 30.54 34.88
N THR A 218 -39.22 30.31 33.79
CA THR A 218 -39.83 29.94 32.49
C THR A 218 -40.21 28.45 32.42
N MET A 219 -39.83 27.65 33.42
CA MET A 219 -39.99 26.19 33.42
C MET A 219 -41.17 25.67 34.25
N SER A 220 -41.92 26.53 34.96
CA SER A 220 -43.01 26.05 35.83
C SER A 220 -44.12 25.36 35.03
N THR A 221 -44.53 25.96 33.91
CA THR A 221 -45.59 25.43 33.05
C THR A 221 -45.21 24.07 32.45
N PRO A 222 -44.09 23.92 31.73
CA PRO A 222 -43.69 22.60 31.21
C PRO A 222 -43.42 21.58 32.34
N GLY A 223 -42.85 22.01 33.48
CA GLY A 223 -42.66 21.14 34.64
C GLY A 223 -43.98 20.61 35.22
N SER A 224 -45.00 21.46 35.33
CA SER A 224 -46.33 21.05 35.82
C SER A 224 -47.04 20.09 34.86
N VAL A 225 -46.89 20.27 33.54
CA VAL A 225 -47.42 19.35 32.54
C VAL A 225 -46.76 17.98 32.66
N ILE A 226 -45.43 17.93 32.78
CA ILE A 226 -44.69 16.68 32.99
C ILE A 226 -45.15 16.00 34.29
N PHE A 227 -45.32 16.76 35.37
CA PHE A 227 -45.74 16.24 36.67
C PHE A 227 -47.16 15.63 36.65
N VAL A 228 -48.11 16.29 35.95
CA VAL A 228 -49.47 15.75 35.75
C VAL A 228 -49.44 14.47 34.92
N VAL A 229 -48.61 14.41 33.87
CA VAL A 229 -48.46 13.20 33.05
C VAL A 229 -47.89 12.04 33.86
N VAL A 230 -46.89 12.29 34.72
CA VAL A 230 -46.36 11.27 35.64
C VAL A 230 -47.43 10.78 36.61
N GLY A 231 -48.24 11.67 37.19
CA GLY A 231 -49.35 11.32 38.06
C GLY A 231 -50.40 10.43 37.37
N ILE A 232 -50.80 10.78 36.14
CA ILE A 232 -51.74 9.96 35.36
C ILE A 232 -51.18 8.55 35.14
N VAL A 233 -49.90 8.43 34.79
CA VAL A 233 -49.25 7.13 34.56
C VAL A 233 -49.11 6.33 35.86
N ALA A 234 -48.95 6.99 37.01
CA ALA A 234 -48.85 6.33 38.31
C ALA A 234 -50.16 5.66 38.77
N HIS A 235 -51.31 6.19 38.34
CA HIS A 235 -52.64 5.69 38.72
C HIS A 235 -53.29 4.75 37.67
N ILE A 236 -52.57 4.40 36.59
CA ILE A 236 -52.96 3.38 35.60
C ILE A 236 -52.51 1.99 36.06
#